data_AF-A0A4P9XMR2-F1
#
_entry.id   AF-A0A4P9XMR2-F1
#
_cell.length_a   1.000
_cell.length_b   1.000
_cell.length_c   1.000
_cell.angle_alpha   90.00
_cell.angle_beta   90.00
_cell.angle_gamma   90.00
#
_symmetry.space_group_name_H-M   'P 1'
#
loop_
_entity.id
_entity.type
_entity.pdbx_description
1 polymer ?
#
loop_
_entity_poly.entity_id
_entity_poly.type
_entity_poly.pdbx_seq_one_letter_code
_entity_poly.pdbx_strand_id
1 'polypeptide(L)'
;EELRVGFWGLIMHDHPDSLLLRFLRARKWVVVKALEGAVLTLQWRVRENLAEIVREGEAKLNLRTLQIGQAYMHGVDKQQRPVCYIAARHHNKDLQPFEDIRRFTLWTMETVRLMIHPPVETVDILFDLGDFTMANMDYNFVKFIVQCFQAYYPESLGVYVVANAPWVFWGIWKIITPLLDPVVASKFQCARKVNDLQEYIDPSWLLPSLGGTDERGFTYLPYRKEDDYRLNDEAGRAEHQAALDALNTRFVAQTRDWIAAGENAAALETASKERDGTADEMRTAFFKLDPYVRSRTFYHRLGVLGEDGSCDW
;
A
#
# COMPACT_ATOMS: atom_id res chain seq x y z
N GLU A 1 5.21 23.85 10.59
CA GLU A 1 6.04 23.51 9.42
C GLU A 1 6.23 22.01 9.25
N GLU A 2 6.73 21.29 10.27
CA GLU A 2 6.95 19.83 10.18
C GLU A 2 5.72 19.00 9.80
N LEU A 3 4.55 19.29 10.37
CA LEU A 3 3.29 18.62 9.99
C LEU A 3 2.90 18.84 8.52
N ARG A 4 3.24 20.01 7.96
CA ARG A 4 2.96 20.35 6.55
C ARG A 4 3.82 19.48 5.63
N VAL A 5 5.12 19.40 5.93
CA VAL A 5 6.07 18.54 5.20
C VAL A 5 5.65 17.07 5.31
N GLY A 6 5.30 16.61 6.51
CA GLY A 6 4.84 15.24 6.73
C GLY A 6 3.55 14.92 5.96
N PHE A 7 2.59 15.85 5.91
CA PHE A 7 1.35 15.69 5.16
C PHE A 7 1.60 15.50 3.66
N TRP A 8 2.40 16.37 3.04
CA TRP A 8 2.72 16.22 1.61
C TRP A 8 3.54 14.97 1.33
N GLY A 9 4.44 14.59 2.24
CA GLY A 9 5.15 13.31 2.15
C GLY A 9 4.24 12.07 2.28
N LEU A 10 3.14 12.18 3.02
CA LEU A 10 2.14 11.10 3.12
C LEU A 10 1.34 10.95 1.82
N ILE A 11 1.04 12.05 1.10
CA ILE A 11 0.26 12.02 -0.14
C ILE A 11 0.96 11.23 -1.25
N MET A 12 2.28 11.38 -1.40
CA MET A 12 3.04 10.79 -2.51
C MET A 12 2.44 11.21 -3.86
N HIS A 13 1.80 10.27 -4.56
CA HIS A 13 1.18 10.40 -5.89
C HIS A 13 -0.34 10.28 -5.86
N ASP A 14 -0.93 10.11 -4.68
CA ASP A 14 -2.38 10.06 -4.49
C ASP A 14 -2.99 11.46 -4.66
N HIS A 15 -4.28 11.53 -5.02
CA HIS A 15 -5.01 12.80 -4.93
C HIS A 15 -5.13 13.21 -3.45
N PRO A 16 -4.83 14.47 -3.06
CA PRO A 16 -4.91 14.92 -1.66
C PRO A 16 -6.26 14.62 -0.98
N ASP A 17 -7.37 14.85 -1.69
CA ASP A 17 -8.72 14.52 -1.20
C ASP A 17 -8.91 13.02 -0.97
N SER A 18 -8.44 12.14 -1.86
CA SER A 18 -8.56 10.69 -1.66
C SER A 18 -7.94 10.25 -0.34
N LEU A 19 -6.74 10.76 -0.01
CA LEU A 19 -6.10 10.48 1.28
C LEU A 19 -6.95 10.95 2.46
N LEU A 20 -7.43 12.21 2.43
CA LEU A 20 -8.23 12.77 3.53
C LEU A 20 -9.59 12.08 3.67
N LEU A 21 -10.20 11.69 2.56
CA LEU A 21 -11.46 10.96 2.51
C LEU A 21 -11.34 9.58 3.15
N ARG A 22 -10.18 8.89 3.04
CA ARG A 22 -9.93 7.63 3.77
C ARG A 22 -10.05 7.84 5.29
N PHE A 23 -9.46 8.90 5.83
CA PHE A 23 -9.58 9.22 7.26
C PHE A 23 -11.02 9.59 7.66
N LEU A 24 -11.74 10.34 6.82
CA LEU A 24 -13.14 10.68 7.07
C LEU A 24 -14.03 9.44 7.09
N ARG A 25 -13.93 8.56 6.09
CA ARG A 25 -14.70 7.30 6.04
C ARG A 25 -14.40 6.42 7.25
N ALA A 26 -13.12 6.21 7.57
CA ALA A 26 -12.70 5.40 8.72
C ALA A 26 -13.13 5.98 10.09
N ARG A 27 -13.52 7.25 10.15
CA ARG A 27 -14.01 7.93 11.36
C ARG A 27 -15.46 8.38 11.23
N LYS A 28 -16.22 7.77 10.31
CA LYS A 28 -17.68 7.98 10.11
C LYS A 28 -18.02 9.46 9.92
N TRP A 29 -17.20 10.17 9.15
CA TRP A 29 -17.33 11.59 8.81
C TRP A 29 -17.25 12.56 10.00
N VAL A 30 -16.76 12.10 11.15
CA VAL A 30 -16.46 13.00 12.28
C VAL A 30 -15.13 13.69 12.02
N VAL A 31 -15.20 14.93 11.49
CA VAL A 31 -14.05 15.71 11.03
C VAL A 31 -12.91 15.78 12.05
N VAL A 32 -13.21 16.10 13.31
CA VAL A 32 -12.20 16.20 14.38
C VAL A 32 -11.45 14.88 14.56
N LYS A 33 -12.16 13.76 14.58
CA LYS A 33 -11.55 12.42 14.73
C LYS A 33 -10.75 12.01 13.50
N ALA A 34 -11.19 12.41 12.31
CA ALA A 34 -10.45 12.16 11.07
C ALA A 34 -9.11 12.93 11.08
N LEU A 35 -9.14 14.20 11.49
CA LEU A 35 -7.94 15.04 11.64
C LEU A 35 -6.99 14.46 12.69
N GLU A 36 -7.49 14.07 13.87
CA GLU A 36 -6.69 13.39 14.91
C GLU A 36 -6.03 12.12 14.36
N GLY A 37 -6.78 11.30 13.62
CA GLY A 37 -6.26 10.09 12.98
C GLY A 37 -5.15 10.37 11.96
N ALA A 38 -5.31 11.41 11.13
CA ALA A 38 -4.30 11.84 10.18
C ALA A 38 -3.02 12.31 10.88
N VAL A 39 -3.14 13.15 11.92
CA VAL A 39 -1.99 13.64 12.70
C VAL A 39 -1.28 12.51 13.42
N LEU A 40 -2.01 11.58 14.04
CA LEU A 40 -1.43 10.40 14.68
C LEU A 40 -0.68 9.51 13.68
N THR A 41 -1.21 9.39 12.46
CA THR A 41 -0.53 8.68 11.38
C THR A 41 0.77 9.37 11.02
N LEU A 42 0.79 10.70 10.82
CA LEU A 42 2.01 11.45 10.54
C LEU A 42 3.08 11.25 11.64
N GLN A 43 2.69 11.34 12.91
CA GLN A 43 3.58 11.10 14.04
C GLN A 43 4.12 9.66 14.07
N TRP A 44 3.26 8.68 13.77
CA TRP A 44 3.67 7.29 13.69
C TRP A 44 4.66 7.04 12.56
N ARG A 45 4.43 7.61 11.37
CA ARG A 45 5.34 7.46 10.22
C ARG A 45 6.74 8.00 10.51
N VAL A 46 6.83 9.11 11.25
CA VAL A 46 8.12 9.66 11.72
C VAL A 46 8.77 8.71 12.72
N ARG A 47 8.03 8.20 13.70
CA ARG A 47 8.57 7.27 14.71
C ARG A 47 9.05 5.94 14.13
N GLU A 48 8.39 5.45 13.09
CA GLU A 48 8.79 4.22 12.37
C GLU A 48 9.87 4.46 11.32
N ASN A 49 10.34 5.70 11.14
CA ASN A 49 11.30 6.08 10.11
C ASN A 49 10.92 5.57 8.71
N LEU A 50 9.65 5.68 8.30
CA LEU A 50 9.21 5.12 7.01
C LEU A 50 9.99 5.68 5.81
N ALA A 51 10.40 6.95 5.87
CA ALA A 51 11.25 7.56 4.85
C ALA A 51 12.61 6.85 4.72
N GLU A 52 13.19 6.40 5.83
CA GLU A 52 14.43 5.61 5.83
C GLU A 52 14.17 4.20 5.30
N ILE A 53 13.08 3.55 5.72
CA ILE A 53 12.71 2.20 5.26
C ILE A 53 12.61 2.14 3.73
N VAL A 54 11.95 3.13 3.10
CA VAL A 54 11.79 3.15 1.64
C VAL A 54 13.06 3.61 0.93
N ARG A 55 13.84 4.51 1.54
CA ARG A 55 15.12 4.97 1.00
C ARG A 55 16.16 3.87 0.97
N GLU A 56 16.28 3.10 2.04
CA GLU A 56 17.23 1.98 2.12
C GLU A 56 16.75 0.75 1.35
N GLY A 57 15.42 0.54 1.28
CA GLY A 57 14.79 -0.54 0.54
C GLY A 57 15.42 -1.90 0.83
N GLU A 58 15.53 -2.72 -0.22
CA GLU A 58 16.01 -4.10 -0.14
C GLU A 58 17.45 -4.23 0.39
N ALA A 59 18.26 -3.16 0.35
CA ALA A 59 19.63 -3.18 0.87
C ALA A 59 19.70 -3.45 2.39
N LYS A 60 18.60 -3.18 3.12
CA LYS A 60 18.52 -3.29 4.58
C LYS A 60 17.37 -4.16 5.06
N LEU A 61 16.66 -4.83 4.15
CA LEU A 61 15.61 -5.77 4.51
C LEU A 61 16.21 -7.17 4.75
N ASN A 62 15.57 -7.92 5.64
CA ASN A 62 15.73 -9.37 5.65
C ASN A 62 15.01 -9.95 4.41
N LEU A 63 15.78 -10.31 3.38
CA LEU A 63 15.27 -10.72 2.08
C LEU A 63 14.63 -12.12 2.07
N ARG A 64 14.67 -12.87 3.19
CA ARG A 64 14.09 -14.22 3.26
C ARG A 64 12.65 -14.26 2.74
N THR A 65 11.82 -13.29 3.12
CA THR A 65 10.40 -13.23 2.70
C THR A 65 10.27 -13.17 1.19
N LEU A 66 11.12 -12.39 0.52
CA LEU A 66 11.15 -12.29 -0.94
C LEU A 66 11.77 -13.55 -1.55
N GLN A 67 12.91 -14.02 -1.06
CA GLN A 67 13.63 -15.17 -1.63
C GLN A 67 12.79 -16.46 -1.69
N ILE A 68 11.87 -16.65 -0.74
CA ILE A 68 11.01 -17.84 -0.69
C ILE A 68 9.60 -17.59 -1.22
N GLY A 69 9.30 -16.39 -1.73
CA GLY A 69 7.96 -16.04 -2.21
C GLY A 69 6.88 -16.09 -1.13
N GLN A 70 7.22 -15.69 0.10
CA GLN A 70 6.26 -15.70 1.22
C GLN A 70 5.20 -14.61 1.08
N ALA A 71 5.58 -13.41 0.61
CA ALA A 71 4.66 -12.30 0.39
C ALA A 71 5.13 -11.44 -0.79
N TYR A 72 4.26 -11.24 -1.79
CA TYR A 72 4.57 -10.48 -3.01
C TYR A 72 3.29 -10.01 -3.71
N MET A 73 3.43 -9.00 -4.57
CA MET A 73 2.37 -8.51 -5.42
C MET A 73 2.36 -9.23 -6.74
N HIS A 74 1.17 -9.59 -7.22
CA HIS A 74 1.01 -10.26 -8.51
C HIS A 74 -0.38 -10.04 -9.09
N GLY A 75 -0.46 -9.51 -10.31
CA GLY A 75 -1.72 -9.26 -11.00
C GLY A 75 -2.68 -8.34 -10.24
N VAL A 76 -3.93 -8.36 -10.72
CA VAL A 76 -5.04 -7.59 -10.17
C VAL A 76 -6.29 -8.44 -10.00
N ASP A 77 -7.17 -8.00 -9.11
CA ASP A 77 -8.51 -8.53 -9.01
C ASP A 77 -9.42 -8.02 -10.15
N LYS A 78 -10.66 -8.49 -10.19
CA LYS A 78 -11.66 -8.05 -11.19
C LYS A 78 -12.05 -6.57 -11.09
N GLN A 79 -11.70 -5.88 -10.01
CA GLN A 79 -11.87 -4.44 -9.81
C GLN A 79 -10.57 -3.65 -10.02
N GLN A 80 -9.55 -4.26 -10.62
CA GLN A 80 -8.23 -3.66 -10.90
C GLN A 80 -7.42 -3.32 -9.64
N ARG A 81 -7.72 -3.95 -8.51
CA ARG A 81 -6.93 -3.83 -7.26
C ARG A 81 -5.72 -4.74 -7.33
N PRO A 82 -4.49 -4.22 -7.12
CA PRO A 82 -3.32 -5.08 -6.98
C PRO A 82 -3.53 -6.13 -5.89
N VAL A 83 -3.06 -7.36 -6.13
CA VAL A 83 -3.24 -8.47 -5.18
C VAL A 83 -1.91 -8.83 -4.53
N CYS A 84 -1.87 -8.80 -3.20
CA CYS A 84 -0.78 -9.31 -2.39
C CYS A 84 -1.01 -10.80 -2.09
N TYR A 85 -0.20 -11.66 -2.68
CA TYR A 85 -0.16 -13.09 -2.43
C TYR A 85 0.69 -13.36 -1.21
N ILE A 86 0.13 -14.08 -0.23
CA ILE A 86 0.84 -14.46 0.99
C ILE A 86 0.67 -15.96 1.23
N ALA A 87 1.79 -16.67 1.30
CA ALA A 87 1.83 -18.10 1.61
C ALA A 87 2.21 -18.31 3.08
N ALA A 88 1.21 -18.55 3.93
CA ALA A 88 1.37 -18.56 5.39
C ALA A 88 2.28 -19.70 5.89
N ARG A 89 2.36 -20.82 5.16
CA ARG A 89 3.29 -21.94 5.44
C ARG A 89 4.77 -21.52 5.54
N HIS A 90 5.16 -20.42 4.89
CA HIS A 90 6.54 -19.94 4.88
C HIS A 90 6.89 -19.05 6.08
N HIS A 91 5.88 -18.58 6.82
CA HIS A 91 6.09 -17.76 8.01
C HIS A 91 6.64 -18.62 9.16
N ASN A 92 7.75 -18.18 9.74
CA ASN A 92 8.37 -18.81 10.89
C ASN A 92 9.02 -17.73 11.76
N LYS A 93 8.42 -17.47 12.93
CA LYS A 93 8.86 -16.45 13.89
C LYS A 93 10.24 -16.70 14.50
N ASP A 94 10.74 -17.94 14.47
CA ASP A 94 12.06 -18.30 15.00
C ASP A 94 13.16 -18.02 13.97
N LEU A 95 12.82 -18.03 12.68
CA LEU A 95 13.74 -17.71 11.57
C LEU A 95 13.72 -16.25 11.15
N GLN A 96 12.69 -15.50 11.56
CA GLN A 96 12.51 -14.10 11.22
C GLN A 96 12.04 -13.33 12.44
N PRO A 97 12.92 -12.54 13.08
CA PRO A 97 12.56 -11.68 14.18
C PRO A 97 11.39 -10.76 13.82
N PHE A 98 10.58 -10.42 14.83
CA PHE A 98 9.42 -9.53 14.64
C PHE A 98 9.80 -8.20 13.98
N GLU A 99 10.93 -7.61 14.36
CA GLU A 99 11.41 -6.34 13.78
C GLU A 99 11.72 -6.45 12.28
N ASP A 100 12.23 -7.58 11.82
CA ASP A 100 12.54 -7.82 10.41
C ASP A 100 11.26 -7.93 9.58
N ILE A 101 10.30 -8.75 10.03
CA ILE A 101 9.01 -8.88 9.32
C ILE A 101 8.19 -7.59 9.41
N ARG A 102 8.28 -6.85 10.51
CA ARG A 102 7.68 -5.52 10.69
C ARG A 102 8.25 -4.53 9.67
N ARG A 103 9.57 -4.40 9.58
CA ARG A 103 10.25 -3.52 8.59
C ARG A 103 9.90 -3.93 7.16
N PHE A 104 9.92 -5.23 6.85
CA PHE A 104 9.53 -5.75 5.54
C PHE A 104 8.07 -5.41 5.19
N THR A 105 7.16 -5.55 6.15
CA THR A 105 5.74 -5.25 5.95
C THR A 105 5.53 -3.77 5.67
N LEU A 106 6.19 -2.89 6.43
CA LEU A 106 6.11 -1.45 6.21
C LEU A 106 6.67 -1.05 4.85
N TRP A 107 7.82 -1.61 4.46
CA TRP A 107 8.36 -1.44 3.11
C TRP A 107 7.38 -1.92 2.03
N THR A 108 6.75 -3.08 2.23
CA THR A 108 5.76 -3.64 1.30
C THR A 108 4.56 -2.70 1.18
N MET A 109 3.96 -2.26 2.29
CA MET A 109 2.83 -1.34 2.27
C MET A 109 3.16 -0.03 1.55
N GLU A 110 4.33 0.54 1.79
CA GLU A 110 4.77 1.75 1.10
C GLU A 110 5.13 1.53 -0.38
N THR A 111 5.55 0.32 -0.76
CA THR A 111 5.86 -0.04 -2.15
C THR A 111 4.59 -0.27 -2.95
N VAL A 112 3.62 -0.99 -2.39
CA VAL A 112 2.34 -1.30 -3.02
C VAL A 112 1.56 -0.06 -3.38
N ARG A 113 1.70 1.03 -2.60
CA ARG A 113 1.07 2.31 -2.92
C ARG A 113 1.45 2.80 -4.33
N LEU A 114 2.69 2.57 -4.77
CA LEU A 114 3.14 2.96 -6.11
C LEU A 114 2.37 2.24 -7.22
N MET A 115 1.79 1.07 -6.92
CA MET A 115 1.04 0.23 -7.86
C MET A 115 -0.47 0.50 -7.86
N ILE A 116 -0.91 1.49 -7.07
CA ILE A 116 -2.32 1.89 -7.00
C ILE A 116 -2.58 3.06 -7.94
N HIS A 117 -3.56 2.89 -8.80
CA HIS A 117 -3.95 3.84 -9.84
C HIS A 117 -5.41 4.24 -9.71
N PRO A 118 -5.75 5.55 -9.77
CA PRO A 118 -7.13 5.97 -9.83
C PRO A 118 -7.92 5.23 -10.94
N PRO A 119 -9.19 4.86 -10.70
CA PRO A 119 -9.99 5.17 -9.51
C PRO A 119 -9.79 4.19 -8.34
N VAL A 120 -8.85 3.25 -8.44
CA VAL A 120 -8.57 2.27 -7.39
C VAL A 120 -7.81 2.95 -6.24
N GLU A 121 -8.24 2.68 -5.00
CA GLU A 121 -7.63 3.20 -3.77
C GLU A 121 -7.16 2.09 -2.81
N THR A 122 -7.38 0.82 -3.17
CA THR A 122 -7.23 -0.31 -2.25
C THR A 122 -6.42 -1.45 -2.86
N VAL A 123 -5.84 -2.26 -1.98
CA VAL A 123 -5.14 -3.51 -2.30
C VAL A 123 -5.93 -4.70 -1.76
N ASP A 124 -5.85 -5.83 -2.46
CA ASP A 124 -6.38 -7.09 -1.98
C ASP A 124 -5.28 -7.98 -1.38
N ILE A 125 -5.64 -8.80 -0.41
CA ILE A 125 -4.76 -9.83 0.15
C ILE A 125 -5.35 -11.19 -0.17
N LEU A 126 -4.59 -12.03 -0.87
CA LEU A 126 -4.84 -13.46 -0.98
C LEU A 126 -3.93 -14.19 0.01
N PHE A 127 -4.54 -14.73 1.06
CA PHE A 127 -3.84 -15.41 2.14
C PHE A 127 -4.01 -16.93 2.02
N ASP A 128 -3.01 -17.61 1.48
CA ASP A 128 -2.99 -19.06 1.32
C ASP A 128 -2.53 -19.75 2.61
N LEU A 129 -3.45 -20.49 3.23
CA LEU A 129 -3.24 -21.29 4.43
C LEU A 129 -2.89 -22.76 4.14
N GLY A 130 -2.60 -23.12 2.89
CA GLY A 130 -2.10 -24.45 2.55
C GLY A 130 -0.85 -24.79 3.38
N ASP A 131 -0.88 -25.94 4.05
CA ASP A 131 0.15 -26.42 4.99
C ASP A 131 0.41 -25.54 6.23
N PHE A 132 -0.50 -24.62 6.56
CA PHE A 132 -0.40 -23.82 7.76
C PHE A 132 -0.59 -24.67 9.04
N THR A 133 0.27 -24.45 10.02
CA THR A 133 0.20 -25.05 11.35
C THR A 133 0.34 -24.00 12.45
N MET A 134 0.14 -24.39 13.72
CA MET A 134 0.34 -23.49 14.86
C MET A 134 1.78 -22.96 14.99
N ALA A 135 2.78 -23.63 14.38
CA ALA A 135 4.16 -23.13 14.33
C ALA A 135 4.28 -21.85 13.47
N ASN A 136 3.39 -21.67 12.50
CA ASN A 136 3.33 -20.49 11.64
C ASN A 136 2.50 -19.35 12.25
N MET A 137 1.82 -19.57 13.37
CA MET A 137 0.99 -18.53 14.00
C MET A 137 1.87 -17.56 14.79
N ASP A 138 1.87 -16.29 14.37
CA ASP A 138 2.49 -15.18 15.11
C ASP A 138 1.43 -14.14 15.48
N TYR A 139 1.01 -14.17 16.74
CA TYR A 139 0.00 -13.26 17.26
C TYR A 139 0.47 -11.81 17.35
N ASN A 140 1.77 -11.57 17.58
CA ASN A 140 2.31 -10.20 17.62
C ASN A 140 2.30 -9.60 16.22
N PHE A 141 2.69 -10.39 15.22
CA PHE A 141 2.61 -9.98 13.82
C PHE A 141 1.18 -9.72 13.37
N VAL A 142 0.23 -10.59 13.71
CA VAL A 142 -1.19 -10.35 13.41
C VAL A 142 -1.71 -9.06 14.04
N LYS A 143 -1.40 -8.79 15.32
CA LYS A 143 -1.78 -7.53 15.97
C LYS A 143 -1.21 -6.32 15.25
N PHE A 144 0.04 -6.39 14.82
CA PHE A 144 0.68 -5.32 14.06
C PHE A 144 -0.04 -5.04 12.74
N ILE A 145 -0.34 -6.08 11.94
CA ILE A 145 -1.09 -5.93 10.68
C ILE A 145 -2.47 -5.31 10.91
N VAL A 146 -3.20 -5.76 11.93
CA VAL A 146 -4.50 -5.18 12.30
C VAL A 146 -4.35 -3.70 12.65
N GLN A 147 -3.33 -3.35 13.44
CA GLN A 147 -3.08 -1.95 13.80
C GLN A 147 -2.76 -1.09 12.55
N CYS A 148 -1.97 -1.61 11.61
CA CYS A 148 -1.68 -0.93 10.35
C CYS A 148 -2.97 -0.54 9.61
N PHE A 149 -3.86 -1.50 9.34
CA PHE A 149 -5.08 -1.21 8.57
C PHE A 149 -6.11 -0.35 9.30
N GLN A 150 -6.21 -0.44 10.63
CA GLN A 150 -7.22 0.31 11.40
C GLN A 150 -6.80 1.75 11.73
N ALA A 151 -5.50 1.97 11.95
CA ALA A 151 -4.99 3.22 12.46
C ALA A 151 -4.22 4.03 11.41
N TYR A 152 -3.32 3.38 10.65
CA TYR A 152 -2.28 4.08 9.89
C TYR A 152 -2.47 4.02 8.37
N TYR A 153 -3.16 2.99 7.87
CA TYR A 153 -3.55 2.81 6.47
C TYR A 153 -5.06 2.58 6.36
N PRO A 154 -5.89 3.49 6.90
CA PRO A 154 -7.34 3.34 6.85
C PRO A 154 -7.84 3.22 5.42
N GLU A 155 -8.92 2.45 5.22
CA GLU A 155 -9.62 2.34 3.92
C GLU A 155 -8.70 1.95 2.75
N SER A 156 -7.60 1.25 3.03
CA SER A 156 -6.62 0.82 2.02
C SER A 156 -6.71 -0.68 1.69
N LEU A 157 -7.47 -1.46 2.47
CA LEU A 157 -7.75 -2.88 2.24
C LEU A 157 -9.08 -3.05 1.50
N GLY A 158 -9.02 -3.70 0.34
CA GLY A 158 -10.17 -3.99 -0.52
C GLY A 158 -10.90 -5.24 -0.04
N VAL A 159 -10.31 -6.41 -0.30
CA VAL A 159 -10.74 -7.74 0.14
C VAL A 159 -9.55 -8.48 0.76
N TYR A 160 -9.80 -9.19 1.86
CA TYR A 160 -8.87 -10.15 2.43
C TYR A 160 -9.46 -11.54 2.23
N VAL A 161 -8.97 -12.29 1.25
CA VAL A 161 -9.48 -13.62 0.92
C VAL A 161 -8.54 -14.70 1.43
N VAL A 162 -9.07 -15.62 2.23
CA VAL A 162 -8.33 -16.80 2.71
C VAL A 162 -8.60 -17.98 1.78
N ALA A 163 -7.53 -18.63 1.34
CA ALA A 163 -7.57 -19.90 0.63
C ALA A 163 -7.07 -21.04 1.55
N ASN A 164 -7.51 -22.27 1.27
CA ASN A 164 -6.99 -23.49 1.92
C ASN A 164 -7.00 -23.47 3.46
N ALA A 165 -8.05 -22.88 4.06
CA ALA A 165 -8.14 -22.75 5.51
C ALA A 165 -8.19 -24.12 6.23
N PRO A 166 -7.22 -24.48 7.09
CA PRO A 166 -7.28 -25.69 7.88
C PRO A 166 -8.32 -25.56 9.00
N TRP A 167 -8.80 -26.68 9.54
CA TRP A 167 -9.83 -26.65 10.60
C TRP A 167 -9.44 -25.79 11.82
N VAL A 168 -8.15 -25.75 12.16
CA VAL A 168 -7.60 -24.96 13.28
C VAL A 168 -7.76 -23.44 13.06
N PHE A 169 -7.83 -22.98 11.81
CA PHE A 169 -8.00 -21.57 11.45
C PHE A 169 -9.25 -20.97 12.13
N TRP A 170 -10.36 -21.71 12.21
CA TRP A 170 -11.59 -21.20 12.80
C TRP A 170 -11.48 -20.93 14.31
N GLY A 171 -10.60 -21.64 15.02
CA GLY A 171 -10.25 -21.32 16.40
C GLY A 171 -9.46 -20.03 16.50
N ILE A 172 -8.46 -19.85 15.64
CA ILE A 172 -7.64 -18.64 15.55
C ILE A 172 -8.50 -17.43 15.16
N TRP A 173 -9.39 -17.58 14.18
CA TRP A 173 -10.27 -16.51 13.72
C TRP A 173 -11.13 -15.95 14.85
N LYS A 174 -11.71 -16.82 15.70
CA LYS A 174 -12.46 -16.39 16.90
C LYS A 174 -11.64 -15.55 17.88
N ILE A 175 -10.32 -15.71 17.91
CA ILE A 175 -9.40 -14.91 18.74
C ILE A 175 -9.05 -13.58 18.04
N ILE A 176 -8.96 -13.58 16.71
CA ILE A 176 -8.59 -12.39 15.92
C ILE A 176 -9.78 -11.45 15.73
N THR A 177 -10.98 -11.95 15.44
CA THR A 177 -12.15 -11.11 15.11
C THR A 177 -12.44 -10.01 16.13
N PRO A 178 -12.34 -10.22 17.46
CA PRO A 178 -12.55 -9.16 18.45
C PRO A 178 -11.56 -7.99 18.38
N LEU A 179 -10.40 -8.18 17.73
CA LEU A 179 -9.40 -7.13 17.50
C LEU A 179 -9.74 -6.25 16.28
N LEU A 180 -10.63 -6.74 15.42
CA LEU A 180 -11.00 -6.08 14.16
C LEU A 180 -12.19 -5.15 14.38
N ASP A 181 -12.11 -3.94 13.84
CA ASP A 181 -13.27 -3.09 13.68
C ASP A 181 -14.23 -3.71 12.64
N PRO A 182 -15.54 -3.42 12.70
CA PRO A 182 -16.52 -4.05 11.82
C PRO A 182 -16.26 -3.86 10.33
N VAL A 183 -15.65 -2.75 9.91
CA VAL A 183 -15.35 -2.48 8.50
C VAL A 183 -14.25 -3.41 8.02
N VAL A 184 -13.14 -3.52 8.75
CA VAL A 184 -12.05 -4.45 8.41
C VAL A 184 -12.53 -5.90 8.47
N ALA A 185 -13.30 -6.27 9.50
CA ALA A 185 -13.86 -7.61 9.62
C ALA A 185 -14.77 -7.97 8.42
N SER A 186 -15.51 -7.00 7.87
CA SER A 186 -16.38 -7.23 6.70
C SER A 186 -15.61 -7.49 5.40
N LYS A 187 -14.32 -7.12 5.33
CA LYS A 187 -13.46 -7.38 4.16
C LYS A 187 -12.95 -8.82 4.11
N PHE A 188 -13.05 -9.54 5.22
CA PHE A 188 -12.62 -10.93 5.31
C PHE A 188 -13.57 -11.85 4.54
N GLN A 189 -13.00 -12.63 3.62
CA GLN A 189 -13.68 -13.66 2.86
C GLN A 189 -12.90 -14.98 3.02
N CYS A 190 -13.59 -16.11 3.06
CA CYS A 190 -12.96 -17.42 3.15
C CYS A 190 -13.48 -18.29 2.01
N ALA A 191 -12.59 -18.63 1.08
CA ALA A 191 -12.89 -19.54 -0.03
C ALA A 191 -13.11 -20.94 0.54
N ARG A 192 -14.26 -21.56 0.25
CA ARG A 192 -14.56 -22.93 0.70
C ARG A 192 -13.85 -23.95 -0.17
N LYS A 193 -13.74 -23.64 -1.46
CA LYS A 193 -12.94 -24.35 -2.46
C LYS A 193 -12.02 -23.35 -3.12
N VAL A 194 -10.89 -23.84 -3.60
CA VAL A 194 -9.90 -23.02 -4.31
C VAL A 194 -10.51 -22.26 -5.49
N ASN A 195 -11.44 -22.88 -6.23
CA ASN A 195 -12.12 -22.20 -7.35
C ASN A 195 -13.02 -21.04 -6.93
N ASP A 196 -13.41 -20.92 -5.66
CA ASP A 196 -14.19 -19.77 -5.18
C ASP A 196 -13.36 -18.47 -5.23
N LEU A 197 -12.02 -18.57 -5.28
CA LEU A 197 -11.13 -17.42 -5.51
C LEU A 197 -11.40 -16.72 -6.84
N GLN A 198 -11.92 -17.47 -7.84
CA GLN A 198 -12.26 -16.94 -9.16
C GLN A 198 -13.43 -15.97 -9.11
N GLU A 199 -14.19 -15.89 -8.02
CA GLU A 199 -15.20 -14.84 -7.81
C GLU A 199 -14.56 -13.45 -7.71
N TYR A 200 -13.33 -13.38 -7.20
CA TYR A 200 -12.62 -12.12 -6.92
C TYR A 200 -11.52 -11.83 -7.95
N ILE A 201 -10.73 -12.84 -8.32
CA ILE A 201 -9.54 -12.70 -9.16
C ILE A 201 -9.72 -13.50 -10.45
N ASP A 202 -9.30 -12.96 -11.59
CA ASP A 202 -9.38 -13.71 -12.85
C ASP A 202 -8.44 -14.94 -12.81
N PRO A 203 -8.86 -16.11 -13.35
CA PRO A 203 -7.99 -17.28 -13.44
C PRO A 203 -6.62 -17.00 -14.07
N SER A 204 -6.50 -16.04 -14.98
CA SER A 204 -5.22 -15.66 -15.60
C SER A 204 -4.21 -15.05 -14.63
N TRP A 205 -4.67 -14.61 -13.45
CA TRP A 205 -3.82 -14.05 -12.38
C TRP A 205 -3.69 -14.98 -11.17
N LEU A 206 -4.40 -16.11 -11.16
CA LEU A 206 -4.34 -17.10 -10.10
C LEU A 206 -3.36 -18.22 -10.48
N LEU A 207 -2.51 -18.61 -9.53
CA LEU A 207 -1.62 -19.76 -9.70
C LEU A 207 -2.41 -21.06 -9.91
N PRO A 208 -1.87 -22.07 -10.63
CA PRO A 208 -2.51 -23.38 -10.76
C PRO A 208 -2.85 -24.05 -9.42
N SER A 209 -1.98 -23.90 -8.41
CA SER A 209 -2.23 -24.38 -7.03
C SER A 209 -3.39 -23.65 -6.33
N LEU A 210 -3.76 -22.47 -6.84
CA LEU A 210 -4.88 -21.65 -6.40
C LEU A 210 -6.03 -21.65 -7.44
N GLY A 211 -6.08 -22.69 -8.30
CA GLY A 211 -7.19 -22.94 -9.21
C GLY A 211 -7.26 -22.02 -10.41
N GLY A 212 -6.17 -21.33 -10.75
CA GLY A 212 -6.06 -20.53 -11.96
C GLY A 212 -5.20 -21.16 -13.06
N THR A 213 -4.79 -20.34 -14.01
CA THR A 213 -4.01 -20.72 -15.19
C THR A 213 -2.71 -19.93 -15.31
N ASP A 214 -2.32 -19.18 -14.28
CA ASP A 214 -1.13 -18.34 -14.31
C ASP A 214 0.16 -19.11 -14.04
N GLU A 215 0.89 -19.43 -15.11
CA GLU A 215 2.16 -20.15 -15.01
C GLU A 215 3.37 -19.24 -14.74
N ARG A 216 3.22 -17.91 -14.73
CA ARG A 216 4.34 -16.98 -14.52
C ARG A 216 4.94 -17.12 -13.12
N GLY A 217 4.08 -17.31 -12.12
CA GLY A 217 4.48 -17.49 -10.73
C GLY A 217 5.27 -16.30 -10.16
N PHE A 218 5.87 -16.53 -8.99
CA PHE A 218 6.71 -15.54 -8.33
C PHE A 218 8.17 -15.67 -8.74
N THR A 219 8.79 -14.55 -9.10
CA THR A 219 10.23 -14.43 -9.33
C THR A 219 10.80 -13.28 -8.50
N TYR A 220 11.93 -13.52 -7.83
CA TYR A 220 12.68 -12.47 -7.14
C TYR A 220 13.98 -12.16 -7.90
N LEU A 221 14.14 -10.90 -8.31
CA LEU A 221 15.42 -10.39 -8.82
C LEU A 221 16.19 -9.70 -7.69
N PRO A 222 17.36 -10.24 -7.29
CA PRO A 222 18.14 -9.72 -6.18
C PRO A 222 18.43 -8.22 -6.29
N TYR A 223 18.52 -7.57 -5.12
CA TYR A 223 18.92 -6.18 -5.01
C TYR A 223 20.25 -5.89 -5.72
N ARG A 224 20.30 -4.74 -6.39
CA ARG A 224 21.45 -4.22 -7.12
C ARG A 224 21.71 -2.79 -6.68
N LYS A 225 22.89 -2.53 -6.12
CA LYS A 225 23.25 -1.20 -5.60
C LYS A 225 23.35 -0.16 -6.71
N GLU A 226 23.71 -0.59 -7.91
CA GLU A 226 23.80 0.25 -9.10
C GLU A 226 22.45 0.83 -9.56
N ASP A 227 21.32 0.21 -9.20
CA ASP A 227 19.99 0.73 -9.53
C ASP A 227 19.66 2.02 -8.75
N ASP A 228 20.35 2.25 -7.62
CA ASP A 228 20.09 3.32 -6.67
C ASP A 228 21.01 4.55 -6.85
N TYR A 229 21.60 4.70 -8.03
CA TYR A 229 22.56 5.77 -8.31
C TYR A 229 22.01 7.18 -8.04
N ARG A 230 20.70 7.40 -8.26
CA ARG A 230 20.02 8.70 -8.02
C ARG A 230 19.82 9.03 -6.54
N LEU A 231 19.90 8.07 -5.61
CA LEU A 231 19.75 8.35 -4.18
C LEU A 231 20.82 9.31 -3.64
N ASN A 232 21.98 9.36 -4.30
CA ASN A 232 23.09 10.25 -3.93
C ASN A 232 23.10 11.57 -4.72
N ASP A 233 22.16 11.76 -5.67
CA ASP A 233 22.02 13.00 -6.42
C ASP A 233 21.17 14.00 -5.62
N GLU A 234 21.84 14.77 -4.76
CA GLU A 234 21.17 15.78 -3.93
C GLU A 234 20.60 16.94 -4.75
N ALA A 235 21.24 17.30 -5.86
CA ALA A 235 20.82 18.40 -6.72
C ALA A 235 19.54 18.03 -7.48
N GLY A 236 19.50 16.85 -8.11
CA GLY A 236 18.31 16.34 -8.79
C GLY A 236 17.15 16.11 -7.81
N ARG A 237 17.44 15.61 -6.60
CA ARG A 237 16.44 15.50 -5.53
C ARG A 237 15.84 16.86 -5.18
N ALA A 238 16.68 17.88 -4.99
CA ALA A 238 16.24 19.23 -4.63
C ALA A 238 15.40 19.87 -5.76
N GLU A 239 15.80 19.68 -7.02
CA GLU A 239 15.07 20.16 -8.19
C GLU A 239 13.66 19.55 -8.26
N HIS A 240 13.55 18.22 -8.23
CA HIS A 240 12.26 17.54 -8.32
C HIS A 240 11.38 17.78 -7.09
N GLN A 241 11.98 17.90 -5.90
CA GLN A 241 11.24 18.27 -4.69
C GLN A 241 10.67 19.70 -4.80
N ALA A 242 11.46 20.66 -5.28
CA ALA A 242 11.00 22.03 -5.47
C ALA A 242 9.86 22.13 -6.50
N ALA A 243 9.93 21.33 -7.57
CA ALA A 243 8.85 21.24 -8.55
C ALA A 243 7.55 20.71 -7.93
N LEU A 244 7.63 19.62 -7.14
CA LEU A 244 6.47 19.08 -6.43
C LEU A 244 5.92 20.07 -5.38
N ASP A 245 6.79 20.76 -4.64
CA ASP A 245 6.39 21.75 -3.63
C ASP A 245 5.67 22.97 -4.23
N ALA A 246 6.06 23.39 -5.44
CA ALA A 246 5.37 24.43 -6.18
C ALA A 246 3.94 23.98 -6.56
N LEU A 247 3.77 22.73 -7.01
CA LEU A 247 2.46 22.16 -7.30
C LEU A 247 1.61 22.00 -6.05
N ASN A 248 2.18 21.55 -4.93
CA ASN A 248 1.50 21.50 -3.62
C ASN A 248 0.96 22.89 -3.22
N THR A 249 1.78 23.93 -3.42
CA THR A 249 1.39 25.32 -3.13
C THR A 249 0.26 25.79 -4.05
N ARG A 250 0.32 25.46 -5.34
CA ARG A 250 -0.73 25.77 -6.33
C ARG A 250 -2.04 25.06 -5.99
N PHE A 251 -2.00 23.77 -5.66
CA PHE A 251 -3.17 22.99 -5.28
C PHE A 251 -3.89 23.60 -4.07
N VAL A 252 -3.14 24.05 -3.06
CA VAL A 252 -3.72 24.72 -1.88
C VAL A 252 -4.39 26.05 -2.25
N ALA A 253 -3.79 26.84 -3.14
CA ALA A 253 -4.40 28.07 -3.63
C ALA A 253 -5.72 27.78 -4.37
N GLN A 254 -5.70 26.84 -5.32
CA GLN A 254 -6.89 26.42 -6.06
C GLN A 254 -7.96 25.80 -5.15
N THR A 255 -7.56 25.13 -4.06
CA THR A 255 -8.51 24.64 -3.05
C THR A 255 -9.24 25.80 -2.36
N ARG A 256 -8.57 26.92 -2.10
CA ARG A 256 -9.21 28.12 -1.54
C ARG A 256 -10.15 28.76 -2.55
N ASP A 257 -9.77 28.80 -3.82
CA ASP A 257 -10.62 29.32 -4.89
C ASP A 257 -11.86 28.45 -5.08
N TRP A 258 -11.70 27.12 -5.03
CA TRP A 258 -12.80 26.16 -5.04
C TRP A 258 -13.77 26.36 -3.86
N ILE A 259 -13.26 26.60 -2.65
CA ILE A 259 -14.09 26.94 -1.49
C ILE A 259 -14.81 28.29 -1.69
N ALA A 260 -14.11 29.29 -2.23
CA ALA A 260 -14.65 30.63 -2.46
C ALA A 260 -15.73 30.68 -3.55
N ALA A 261 -15.73 29.73 -4.48
CA ALA A 261 -16.78 29.58 -5.50
C ALA A 261 -18.17 29.32 -4.90
N GLY A 262 -18.26 28.82 -3.66
CA GLY A 262 -19.51 28.67 -2.92
C GLY A 262 -20.50 27.76 -3.65
N GLU A 263 -21.69 28.27 -3.95
CA GLU A 263 -22.76 27.52 -4.65
C GLU A 263 -22.80 27.81 -6.17
N ASN A 264 -21.87 28.61 -6.69
CA ASN A 264 -21.84 28.90 -8.12
C ASN A 264 -21.34 27.69 -8.92
N ALA A 265 -22.27 26.96 -9.53
CA ALA A 265 -21.99 25.71 -10.25
C ALA A 265 -20.91 25.86 -11.33
N ALA A 266 -20.92 26.93 -12.13
CA ALA A 266 -19.94 27.13 -13.20
C ALA A 266 -18.54 27.44 -12.65
N ALA A 267 -18.47 28.25 -11.58
CA ALA A 267 -17.21 28.54 -10.90
C ALA A 267 -16.64 27.30 -10.19
N LEU A 268 -17.51 26.49 -9.55
CA LEU A 268 -17.13 25.22 -8.93
C LEU A 268 -16.59 24.22 -9.95
N GLU A 269 -17.25 24.06 -11.10
CA GLU A 269 -16.81 23.15 -12.14
C GLU A 269 -15.42 23.54 -12.67
N THR A 270 -15.21 24.83 -12.92
CA THR A 270 -13.92 25.37 -13.38
C THR A 270 -12.83 25.14 -12.33
N ALA A 271 -13.08 25.54 -11.08
CA ALA A 271 -12.12 25.38 -10.00
C ALA A 271 -11.80 23.91 -9.72
N SER A 272 -12.79 23.00 -9.82
CA SER A 272 -12.57 21.55 -9.64
C SER A 272 -11.66 21.01 -10.74
N LYS A 273 -11.93 21.32 -12.01
CA LYS A 273 -11.10 20.89 -13.14
C LYS A 273 -9.65 21.36 -13.02
N GLU A 274 -9.43 22.60 -12.61
CA GLU A 274 -8.08 23.15 -12.41
C GLU A 274 -7.33 22.49 -11.25
N ARG A 275 -8.05 22.16 -10.17
CA ARG A 275 -7.50 21.49 -8.99
C ARG A 275 -7.13 20.03 -9.30
N ASP A 276 -8.04 19.32 -9.98
CA ASP A 276 -7.84 17.94 -10.39
C ASP A 276 -6.69 17.83 -11.40
N GLY A 277 -6.60 18.77 -12.36
CA GLY A 277 -5.45 18.85 -13.28
C GLY A 277 -4.12 19.09 -12.56
N THR A 278 -4.13 19.87 -11.47
CA THR A 278 -2.92 20.03 -10.64
C THR A 278 -2.58 18.76 -9.87
N ALA A 279 -3.57 18.00 -9.37
CA ALA A 279 -3.32 16.72 -8.74
C ALA A 279 -2.70 15.70 -9.73
N ASP A 280 -3.12 15.70 -10.99
CA ASP A 280 -2.52 14.87 -12.04
C ASP A 280 -1.05 15.26 -12.32
N GLU A 281 -0.75 16.56 -12.37
CA GLU A 281 0.62 17.05 -12.48
C GLU A 281 1.46 16.65 -11.25
N MET A 282 0.90 16.72 -10.04
CA MET A 282 1.55 16.28 -8.81
C MET A 282 1.89 14.80 -8.85
N ARG A 283 0.98 13.95 -9.36
CA ARG A 283 1.23 12.51 -9.56
C ARG A 283 2.47 12.29 -10.43
N THR A 284 2.54 12.96 -11.57
CA THR A 284 3.69 12.85 -12.48
C THR A 284 4.97 13.40 -11.86
N ALA A 285 4.90 14.53 -11.14
CA ALA A 285 6.04 15.12 -10.45
C ALA A 285 6.59 14.22 -9.34
N PHE A 286 5.70 13.54 -8.60
CA PHE A 286 6.11 12.56 -7.60
C PHE A 286 6.94 11.43 -8.22
N PHE A 287 6.48 10.83 -9.33
CA PHE A 287 7.22 9.73 -9.96
C PHE A 287 8.59 10.15 -10.51
N LYS A 288 8.76 11.42 -10.89
CA LYS A 288 10.09 11.99 -11.19
C LYS A 288 10.98 12.12 -9.95
N LEU A 289 10.41 12.42 -8.78
CA LEU A 289 11.11 12.53 -7.51
C LEU A 289 11.45 11.15 -6.89
N ASP A 290 10.57 10.15 -7.06
CA ASP A 290 10.64 8.86 -6.36
C ASP A 290 12.02 8.17 -6.45
N PRO A 291 12.71 8.10 -7.61
CA PRO A 291 14.06 7.53 -7.72
C PRO A 291 15.14 8.20 -6.86
N TYR A 292 14.93 9.43 -6.40
CA TYR A 292 15.86 10.20 -5.57
C TYR A 292 15.64 9.99 -4.07
N VAL A 293 14.46 9.50 -3.69
CA VAL A 293 14.03 9.35 -2.29
C VAL A 293 13.80 7.90 -1.88
N ARG A 294 13.64 6.98 -2.84
CA ARG A 294 13.33 5.57 -2.63
C ARG A 294 14.26 4.65 -3.45
N SER A 295 14.74 3.58 -2.82
CA SER A 295 15.51 2.52 -3.50
C SER A 295 14.65 1.77 -4.52
N ARG A 296 15.23 1.41 -5.67
CA ARG A 296 14.53 0.66 -6.73
C ARG A 296 14.26 -0.78 -6.27
N THR A 297 12.99 -1.14 -6.32
CA THR A 297 12.52 -2.47 -5.92
C THR A 297 12.67 -3.50 -7.02
N PHE A 298 12.58 -4.79 -6.68
CA PHE A 298 12.62 -5.87 -7.67
C PHE A 298 11.49 -5.81 -8.69
N TYR A 299 10.37 -5.13 -8.38
CA TYR A 299 9.31 -4.85 -9.34
C TYR A 299 9.77 -3.93 -10.47
N HIS A 300 10.65 -2.96 -10.20
CA HIS A 300 11.26 -2.14 -11.25
C HIS A 300 12.21 -2.98 -12.11
N ARG A 301 13.01 -3.85 -11.49
CA ARG A 301 13.93 -4.75 -12.21
C ARG A 301 13.20 -5.76 -13.09
N LEU A 302 12.03 -6.22 -12.66
CA LEU A 302 11.16 -7.11 -13.44
C LEU A 302 10.41 -6.39 -14.56
N GLY A 303 10.39 -5.05 -14.57
CA GLY A 303 9.56 -4.27 -15.48
C GLY A 303 8.09 -4.18 -15.06
N VAL A 304 7.74 -4.70 -13.89
CA VAL A 304 6.36 -4.65 -13.36
C VAL A 304 5.97 -3.25 -12.93
N LEU A 305 6.90 -2.46 -12.40
CA LEU A 305 6.67 -1.07 -12.00
C LEU A 305 7.58 -0.14 -12.79
N GLY A 306 6.99 0.70 -13.65
CA GLY A 306 7.67 1.72 -14.43
C GLY A 306 8.09 2.93 -13.60
N GLU A 307 9.09 3.69 -14.07
CA GLU A 307 9.52 4.94 -13.42
C GLU A 307 8.44 6.03 -13.46
N ASP A 308 7.48 5.93 -14.38
CA ASP A 308 6.29 6.81 -14.46
C ASP A 308 5.13 6.33 -13.58
N GLY A 309 5.35 5.24 -12.83
CA GLY A 309 4.36 4.61 -11.97
C GLY A 309 3.47 3.59 -12.67
N SER A 310 3.57 3.40 -13.99
CA SER A 310 2.79 2.38 -14.70
C SER A 310 3.06 0.97 -14.15
N CYS A 311 2.03 0.11 -14.19
CA CYS A 311 2.17 -1.29 -13.80
C CYS A 311 1.88 -2.23 -14.97
N ASP A 312 2.80 -3.16 -15.24
CA ASP A 312 2.68 -4.20 -16.26
C ASP A 312 2.88 -5.59 -15.63
N TRP A 313 1.80 -6.36 -15.49
CA TRP A 313 1.75 -7.58 -14.67
C TRP A 313 2.05 -8.87 -15.45
#